data_AF-A0A7S3AWF1-F1
#
_entry.id   AF-A0A7S3AWF1-F1
#
_cell.length_a   1.000
_cell.length_b   1.000
_cell.length_c   1.000
_cell.angle_alpha   90.00
_cell.angle_beta   90.00
_cell.angle_gamma   90.00
#
_symmetry.space_group_name_H-M   'P 1'
#
loop_
_entity.id
_entity.type
_entity.pdbx_description
1 polymer ?
#
loop_
_entity_poly.entity_id
_entity_poly.type
_entity_poly.pdbx_seq_one_letter_code
_entity_poly.pdbx_strand_id
1 'polypeptide(L)'
;AFGFELKGLIRRNHGWQPVVEWSGQHTHRKPGYVAKLPGAAVELCFAPPEAAVLRGEVFEWNLGYLRSYSGGMGAARAECTRGCSCPAAEWDGHIVRRVSEHTIGTLHVRLPKHPYVGEEARRCACVVRLTDLNRTSSRGHKFKLVSVMTGFFMYVSKYVMAAE
;
A
#
# COMPACT_ATOMS: atom_id res chain seq x y z
N ALA A 1 -3.62 9.31 2.18
CA ALA A 1 -4.67 8.81 3.08
C ALA A 1 -4.03 7.96 4.18
N PHE A 2 -4.45 8.15 5.43
CA PHE A 2 -3.93 7.41 6.58
C PHE A 2 -5.06 6.79 7.42
N GLY A 3 -4.83 5.61 7.98
CA GLY A 3 -5.76 4.93 8.88
C GLY A 3 -7.12 4.68 8.24
N PHE A 4 -8.18 5.27 8.80
CA PHE A 4 -9.54 5.09 8.27
C PHE A 4 -9.88 5.98 7.08
N GLU A 5 -9.06 6.99 6.78
CA GLU A 5 -9.18 7.76 5.53
C GLU A 5 -8.93 6.90 4.30
N LEU A 6 -8.26 5.75 4.46
CA LEU A 6 -8.11 4.75 3.40
C LEU A 6 -9.48 4.33 2.82
N LYS A 7 -10.58 4.46 3.57
CA LYS A 7 -11.94 4.23 3.07
C LYS A 7 -12.21 5.00 1.77
N GLY A 8 -11.71 6.24 1.65
CA GLY A 8 -11.90 7.06 0.46
C GLY A 8 -11.18 6.54 -0.79
N LEU A 9 -10.19 5.66 -0.63
CA LEU A 9 -9.48 5.03 -1.73
C LEU A 9 -10.03 3.63 -2.04
N ILE A 10 -10.80 3.01 -1.15
CA ILE A 10 -11.27 1.63 -1.34
C ILE A 10 -12.43 1.61 -2.34
N ARG A 11 -12.20 0.98 -3.49
CA ARG A 11 -13.21 0.75 -4.53
C ARG A 11 -13.97 -0.56 -4.30
N ARG A 12 -13.25 -1.63 -3.99
CA ARG A 12 -13.81 -2.96 -3.67
C ARG A 12 -13.06 -3.54 -2.50
N ASN A 13 -13.78 -4.25 -1.63
CA ASN A 13 -13.20 -4.88 -0.45
C ASN A 13 -13.76 -6.29 -0.30
N HIS A 14 -12.85 -7.27 -0.21
CA HIS A 14 -13.15 -8.65 0.06
C HIS A 14 -12.23 -9.15 1.19
N GLY A 15 -12.76 -9.21 2.42
CA GLY A 15 -12.04 -9.78 3.56
C GLY A 15 -11.07 -8.86 4.28
N TRP A 16 -11.01 -7.56 3.95
CA TRP A 16 -10.25 -6.56 4.71
C TRP A 16 -11.18 -5.80 5.68
N GLN A 17 -10.74 -5.60 6.92
CA GLN A 17 -11.54 -4.94 7.95
C GLN A 17 -10.83 -3.71 8.53
N PRO A 18 -11.55 -2.61 8.80
CA PRO A 18 -10.97 -1.48 9.53
C PRO A 18 -10.75 -1.90 10.98
N VAL A 19 -9.50 -1.78 11.46
CA VAL A 19 -9.11 -2.18 12.82
C VAL A 19 -8.22 -1.10 13.44
N VAL A 20 -8.49 -0.75 14.69
CA VAL A 20 -7.54 -0.04 15.56
C VAL A 20 -6.82 -1.08 16.41
N GLU A 21 -5.54 -1.27 16.15
CA GLU A 21 -4.68 -2.01 17.08
C GLU A 21 -4.01 -1.04 18.04
N TRP A 22 -3.63 -1.54 19.20
CA TRP A 22 -3.00 -0.78 20.27
C TRP A 22 -1.62 -1.38 20.56
N SER A 23 -0.64 -0.55 20.86
CA SER A 23 0.65 -1.03 21.39
C SER A 23 0.82 -0.66 22.87
N GLY A 24 1.47 -1.53 23.63
CA GLY A 24 1.78 -1.30 25.05
C GLY A 24 0.54 -1.13 25.92
N GLN A 25 0.60 -0.22 26.89
CA GLN A 25 -0.50 0.17 27.79
C GLN A 25 -1.59 1.02 27.09
N HIS A 26 -1.95 0.69 25.85
CA HIS A 26 -2.97 1.42 25.07
C HIS A 26 -2.67 2.90 24.76
N THR A 27 -1.41 3.32 24.76
CA THR A 27 -1.05 4.73 24.53
C THR A 27 -0.96 5.12 23.05
N HIS A 28 -0.72 4.16 22.16
CA HIS A 28 -0.60 4.43 20.72
C HIS A 28 -1.61 3.63 19.91
N ARG A 29 -2.51 4.34 19.22
CA ARG A 29 -3.49 3.80 18.29
C ARG A 29 -2.87 3.64 16.91
N LYS A 30 -3.09 2.48 16.31
CA LYS A 30 -2.67 2.17 14.93
C LYS A 30 -3.92 1.87 14.11
N PRO A 31 -4.67 2.88 13.63
CA PRO A 31 -5.80 2.65 12.74
C PRO A 31 -5.29 2.14 11.38
N GLY A 32 -6.05 1.27 10.73
CA GLY A 32 -5.73 0.74 9.40
C GLY A 32 -6.71 -0.33 8.96
N TYR A 33 -6.41 -0.96 7.83
CA TYR A 33 -7.18 -2.09 7.29
C TYR A 33 -6.38 -3.38 7.40
N VAL A 34 -7.02 -4.45 7.84
CA VAL A 34 -6.38 -5.75 8.13
C VAL A 34 -7.03 -6.85 7.32
N ALA A 35 -6.21 -7.63 6.63
CA ALA A 35 -6.56 -8.95 6.11
C ALA A 35 -6.07 -10.03 7.09
N LYS A 36 -6.76 -11.17 7.14
CA LYS A 36 -6.36 -12.32 7.98
C LYS A 36 -6.47 -13.68 7.27
N LEU A 37 -6.92 -13.68 6.01
CA LEU A 37 -7.22 -14.89 5.26
C LEU A 37 -6.51 -14.83 3.91
N PRO A 38 -5.86 -15.93 3.48
CA PRO A 38 -5.33 -16.04 2.13
C PRO A 38 -6.36 -15.67 1.08
N GLY A 39 -5.96 -14.88 0.08
CA GLY A 39 -6.82 -14.45 -1.01
C GLY A 39 -7.75 -13.28 -0.68
N ALA A 40 -7.82 -12.84 0.58
CA ALA A 40 -8.50 -11.59 0.92
C ALA A 40 -7.88 -10.43 0.12
N ALA A 41 -8.70 -9.59 -0.48
CA ALA A 41 -8.23 -8.56 -1.38
C ALA A 41 -8.97 -7.23 -1.20
N VAL A 42 -8.24 -6.14 -1.41
CA VAL A 42 -8.78 -4.78 -1.46
C VAL A 42 -8.30 -4.11 -2.72
N GLU A 43 -9.21 -3.43 -3.42
CA GLU A 43 -8.89 -2.59 -4.56
C GLU A 43 -8.84 -1.14 -4.11
N LEU A 44 -7.67 -0.55 -4.29
CA LEU A 44 -7.38 0.85 -4.03
C LEU A 44 -7.44 1.61 -5.34
N CYS A 45 -8.14 2.72 -5.31
CA CYS A 45 -8.47 3.56 -6.43
C CYS A 45 -7.90 4.95 -6.20
N PHE A 46 -7.27 5.50 -7.23
CA PHE A 46 -6.65 6.82 -7.18
C PHE A 46 -6.86 7.55 -8.50
N ALA A 47 -7.05 8.85 -8.36
CA ALA A 47 -7.06 9.82 -9.43
C ALA A 47 -5.75 10.61 -9.39
N PRO A 48 -4.78 10.31 -10.28
CA PRO A 48 -3.60 11.15 -10.42
C PRO A 48 -3.99 12.54 -10.92
N PRO A 49 -3.23 13.60 -10.58
CA PRO A 49 -3.47 14.92 -11.13
C PRO A 49 -3.46 14.88 -12.67
N GLU A 50 -4.39 15.57 -13.32
CA GLU A 50 -4.54 15.52 -14.79
C GLU A 50 -3.23 15.87 -15.53
N ALA A 51 -2.50 16.87 -15.05
CA ALA A 51 -1.22 17.27 -15.62
C ALA A 51 -0.18 16.12 -15.62
N ALA A 52 -0.24 15.27 -14.60
CA ALA A 52 0.64 14.12 -14.41
C ALA A 52 0.35 12.99 -15.42
N VAL A 53 -0.93 12.83 -15.77
CA VAL A 53 -1.42 11.91 -16.82
C VAL A 53 -0.96 12.36 -18.19
N LEU A 54 -1.12 13.65 -18.49
CA LEU A 54 -0.76 14.23 -19.78
C LEU A 54 0.73 14.10 -20.08
N ARG A 55 1.58 14.10 -19.05
CA ARG A 55 3.03 13.87 -19.19
C ARG A 55 3.42 12.39 -19.28
N GLY A 56 2.50 11.48 -18.97
CA GLY A 56 2.78 10.04 -18.91
C GLY A 56 3.85 9.68 -17.89
N GLU A 57 3.81 10.36 -16.74
CA GLU A 57 4.79 10.21 -15.69
C GLU A 57 4.67 8.85 -14.98
N VAL A 58 5.80 8.43 -14.40
CA VAL A 58 5.85 7.32 -13.44
C VAL A 58 5.59 7.89 -12.06
N PHE A 59 4.63 7.33 -11.34
CA PHE A 59 4.27 7.72 -9.98
C PHE A 59 4.70 6.65 -8.99
N GLU A 60 5.27 7.09 -7.88
CA GLU A 60 5.47 6.22 -6.73
C GLU A 60 4.21 6.22 -5.86
N TRP A 61 3.67 5.01 -5.67
CA TRP A 61 2.70 4.73 -4.62
C TRP A 61 3.43 4.09 -3.45
N ASN A 62 3.41 4.78 -2.33
CA ASN A 62 4.00 4.34 -1.08
C ASN A 62 2.90 3.81 -0.17
N LEU A 63 2.89 2.50 0.05
CA LEU A 63 1.97 1.80 0.93
C LEU A 63 2.65 1.64 2.29
N GLY A 64 2.15 2.35 3.30
CA GLY A 64 2.55 2.11 4.68
C GLY A 64 1.85 0.89 5.23
N TYR A 65 2.60 -0.08 5.73
CA TYR A 65 2.08 -1.32 6.33
C TYR A 65 2.79 -1.63 7.65
N LEU A 66 2.19 -2.49 8.46
CA LEU A 66 2.78 -2.93 9.73
C LEU A 66 3.68 -4.15 9.51
N ARG A 67 4.88 -4.11 10.06
CA ARG A 67 5.72 -5.29 10.28
C ARG A 67 5.78 -5.66 11.75
N SER A 68 5.68 -6.95 12.08
CA SER A 68 5.73 -7.43 13.46
C SER A 68 6.22 -8.88 13.57
N TYR A 69 6.89 -9.19 14.69
CA TYR A 69 7.22 -10.58 15.05
C TYR A 69 6.04 -11.38 15.59
N SER A 70 5.02 -10.69 16.10
CA SER A 70 3.86 -11.29 16.76
C SER A 70 2.57 -11.05 16.00
N GLY A 71 1.53 -11.82 16.37
CA GLY A 71 0.18 -11.65 15.82
C GLY A 71 -0.05 -12.32 14.47
N GLY A 72 0.77 -13.32 14.12
CA GLY A 72 0.59 -14.16 12.93
C GLY A 72 0.64 -13.36 11.63
N MET A 73 1.73 -12.62 11.39
CA MET A 73 1.84 -11.73 10.24
C MET A 73 1.95 -12.50 8.91
N GLY A 74 1.21 -12.06 7.91
CA GLY A 74 1.23 -12.59 6.54
C GLY A 74 2.04 -11.73 5.59
N ALA A 75 1.99 -12.10 4.31
CA ALA A 75 2.52 -11.31 3.21
C ALA A 75 1.38 -10.88 2.29
N ALA A 76 1.54 -9.74 1.61
CA ALA A 76 0.59 -9.27 0.62
C ALA A 76 1.27 -8.92 -0.69
N ARG A 77 0.51 -9.04 -1.79
CA ARG A 77 0.93 -8.72 -3.16
C ARG A 77 0.09 -7.58 -3.71
N ALA A 78 0.74 -6.56 -4.26
CA ALA A 78 0.10 -5.46 -4.98
C ALA A 78 0.30 -5.59 -6.49
N GLU A 79 -0.78 -5.38 -7.23
CA GLU A 79 -0.81 -5.44 -8.70
C GLU A 79 -1.74 -4.37 -9.28
N CYS A 80 -1.35 -3.75 -10.39
CA CYS A 80 -2.21 -2.85 -11.13
C CYS A 80 -3.21 -3.66 -11.95
N THR A 81 -4.50 -3.37 -11.81
CA THR A 81 -5.58 -4.14 -12.45
C THR A 81 -6.44 -3.34 -13.41
N ARG A 82 -6.41 -2.00 -13.35
CA ARG A 82 -7.15 -1.13 -14.28
C ARG A 82 -6.49 0.23 -14.44
N GLY A 83 -6.42 0.71 -15.68
CA GLY A 83 -6.09 2.10 -16.04
C GLY A 83 -4.66 2.57 -15.75
N CYS A 84 -3.80 1.67 -15.26
CA CYS A 84 -2.38 1.88 -15.02
C CYS A 84 -1.65 0.53 -15.10
N SER A 85 -0.32 0.56 -15.20
CA SER A 85 0.52 -0.63 -15.14
C SER A 85 1.61 -0.46 -14.09
N CYS A 86 2.00 -1.56 -13.45
CA CYS A 86 3.12 -1.61 -12.52
C CYS A 86 3.64 -3.05 -12.45
N PRO A 87 4.94 -3.25 -12.19
CA PRO A 87 5.43 -4.54 -11.75
C PRO A 87 4.71 -4.95 -10.46
N ALA A 88 4.37 -6.23 -10.33
CA ALA A 88 3.84 -6.73 -9.08
C ALA A 88 4.88 -6.56 -7.96
N ALA A 89 4.42 -6.17 -6.77
CA ALA A 89 5.27 -6.03 -5.59
C ALA A 89 4.72 -6.90 -4.45
N GLU A 90 5.60 -7.45 -3.62
CA GLU A 90 5.23 -8.26 -2.48
C GLU A 90 5.93 -7.77 -1.22
N TRP A 91 5.19 -7.76 -0.12
CA TRP A 91 5.68 -7.29 1.16
C TRP A 91 5.35 -8.29 2.26
N ASP A 92 6.38 -8.68 3.00
CA ASP A 92 6.24 -9.54 4.17
C ASP A 92 6.01 -8.69 5.43
N GLY A 93 4.86 -8.88 6.07
CA GLY A 93 4.51 -8.26 7.33
C GLY A 93 5.23 -8.88 8.53
N HIS A 94 5.91 -10.01 8.37
CA HIS A 94 6.67 -10.62 9.45
C HIS A 94 8.09 -10.06 9.57
N ILE A 95 8.55 -9.92 10.81
CA ILE A 95 9.96 -9.67 11.15
C ILE A 95 10.37 -10.55 12.32
N VAL A 96 11.64 -10.94 12.36
CA VAL A 96 12.16 -11.78 13.44
C VAL A 96 12.48 -10.95 14.71
N ARG A 97 12.82 -9.67 14.51
CA ARG A 97 13.14 -8.74 15.60
C ARG A 97 11.88 -8.47 16.42
N ARG A 98 11.99 -8.51 17.76
CA ARG A 98 10.88 -8.35 18.71
C ARG A 98 10.34 -6.91 18.82
N VAL A 99 9.97 -6.32 17.70
CA VAL A 99 9.39 -4.98 17.58
C VAL A 99 8.18 -5.01 16.66
N SER A 100 7.38 -3.95 16.68
CA SER A 100 6.34 -3.71 15.68
C SER A 100 6.58 -2.33 15.06
N GLU A 101 6.83 -2.27 13.77
CA GLU A 101 7.25 -1.06 13.06
C GLU A 101 6.35 -0.78 11.85
N HIS A 102 6.22 0.50 11.52
CA HIS A 102 5.60 0.91 10.26
C HIS A 102 6.69 0.88 9.18
N THR A 103 6.40 0.24 8.06
CA THR A 103 7.29 0.13 6.90
C THR A 103 6.57 0.63 5.66
N ILE A 104 7.33 1.14 4.70
CA ILE A 104 6.81 1.61 3.43
C ILE A 104 7.22 0.61 2.33
N GLY A 105 6.24 0.16 1.56
CA GLY A 105 6.43 -0.54 0.32
C GLY A 105 6.13 0.37 -0.86
N THR A 106 7.02 0.43 -1.84
CA THR A 106 6.88 1.31 -3.01
C THR A 106 6.44 0.52 -4.24
N LEU A 107 5.47 1.06 -4.96
CA LEU A 107 4.98 0.56 -6.24
C LEU A 107 5.18 1.63 -7.31
N HIS A 108 5.92 1.30 -8.37
CA HIS A 108 6.13 2.19 -9.51
C HIS A 108 4.99 2.05 -10.51
N VAL A 109 4.07 3.01 -10.49
CA VAL A 109 2.85 3.04 -11.28
C VAL A 109 3.06 3.88 -12.53
N ARG A 110 2.79 3.31 -13.70
CA ARG A 110 2.81 3.98 -15.00
C ARG A 110 1.39 4.24 -15.47
N LEU A 111 1.11 5.49 -15.84
CA LEU A 111 -0.16 5.90 -16.42
C LEU A 111 -0.09 5.92 -17.95
N PRO A 112 -1.18 5.57 -18.65
CA PRO A 112 -1.26 5.77 -20.10
C PRO A 112 -1.25 7.26 -20.44
N LYS A 113 -0.61 7.63 -21.57
CA LYS A 113 -0.54 9.01 -22.08
C LYS A 113 -1.82 9.46 -22.80
N HIS A 114 -2.96 9.33 -22.13
CA HIS A 114 -4.25 9.72 -22.71
C HIS A 114 -5.14 10.40 -21.66
N PRO A 115 -5.91 11.42 -22.03
CA PRO A 115 -6.84 12.07 -21.12
C PRO A 115 -7.89 11.08 -20.61
N TYR A 116 -8.25 11.19 -19.33
CA TYR A 116 -9.37 10.44 -18.78
C TYR A 116 -10.68 10.96 -19.37
N VAL A 117 -11.35 10.10 -20.14
CA VAL A 117 -12.67 10.39 -20.70
C VAL A 117 -13.73 9.87 -19.73
N GLY A 118 -14.59 10.77 -19.27
CA GLY A 118 -15.68 10.46 -18.34
C GLY A 118 -15.34 10.67 -16.87
N GLU A 119 -16.38 10.87 -16.06
CA GLU A 119 -16.27 11.19 -14.64
C GLU A 119 -15.68 10.02 -13.81
N GLU A 120 -16.05 8.78 -14.14
CA GLU A 120 -15.50 7.59 -13.46
C GLU A 120 -13.98 7.51 -13.63
N ALA A 121 -13.47 7.75 -14.85
CA ALA A 121 -12.04 7.72 -15.12
C ALA A 121 -11.30 8.86 -14.39
N ARG A 122 -11.93 10.03 -14.22
CA ARG A 122 -11.37 11.14 -13.44
C ARG A 122 -11.35 10.88 -11.94
N ARG A 123 -12.29 10.10 -11.41
CA ARG A 123 -12.34 9.72 -9.98
C ARG A 123 -11.52 8.46 -9.67
N CYS A 124 -11.37 7.57 -10.64
CA CYS A 124 -10.79 6.24 -10.47
C CYS A 124 -9.97 5.77 -11.67
N ALA A 125 -8.96 6.57 -11.99
CA ALA A 125 -8.07 6.36 -13.11
C ALA A 125 -7.19 5.12 -13.01
N CYS A 126 -6.67 4.83 -11.82
CA CYS A 126 -5.77 3.72 -11.57
C CYS A 126 -6.29 2.87 -10.42
N VAL A 127 -6.38 1.56 -10.65
CA VAL A 127 -6.77 0.59 -9.63
C VAL A 127 -5.60 -0.35 -9.35
N VAL A 128 -5.21 -0.39 -8.07
CA VAL A 128 -4.23 -1.32 -7.53
C VAL A 128 -4.96 -2.30 -6.62
N ARG A 129 -4.80 -3.60 -6.88
CA ARG A 129 -5.32 -4.67 -6.03
C ARG A 129 -4.22 -5.12 -5.08
N LEU A 130 -4.51 -5.09 -3.78
CA LEU A 130 -3.67 -5.68 -2.74
C LEU A 130 -4.32 -6.99 -2.29
N THR A 131 -3.61 -8.11 -2.37
CA THR A 131 -4.10 -9.46 -2.04
C THR A 131 -3.23 -10.09 -0.97
N ASP A 132 -3.84 -10.60 0.10
CA ASP A 132 -3.16 -11.39 1.12
C ASP A 132 -2.74 -12.74 0.55
N LEU A 133 -1.47 -13.11 0.74
CA LEU A 133 -0.86 -14.29 0.14
C LEU A 133 -1.04 -15.53 1.02
N ASN A 134 -1.20 -16.67 0.36
CA ASN A 134 -1.16 -17.96 1.04
C ASN A 134 0.26 -18.34 1.50
N ARG A 135 1.30 -17.72 0.93
CA ARG A 135 2.68 -17.89 1.41
C ARG A 135 3.00 -16.88 2.51
N THR A 136 3.61 -17.35 3.58
CA THR A 136 3.98 -16.54 4.76
C THR A 136 5.25 -17.09 5.40
N SER A 137 6.03 -16.22 6.04
CA SER A 137 7.20 -16.60 6.82
C SER A 137 6.89 -16.86 8.31
N SER A 138 5.67 -16.56 8.79
CA SER A 138 5.29 -16.67 10.21
C SER A 138 4.18 -17.69 10.52
N ARG A 139 3.75 -18.47 9.52
CA ARG A 139 2.53 -19.33 9.53
C ARG A 139 1.20 -18.59 9.67
N GLY A 140 1.20 -17.28 9.87
CA GLY A 140 -0.03 -16.46 9.91
C GLY A 140 -0.25 -15.65 8.64
N HIS A 141 -1.46 -15.09 8.50
CA HIS A 141 -1.95 -14.37 7.32
C HIS A 141 -2.42 -12.95 7.65
N LYS A 142 -1.96 -12.38 8.77
CA LYS A 142 -2.34 -11.01 9.13
C LYS A 142 -1.49 -10.01 8.35
N PHE A 143 -2.07 -9.31 7.39
CA PHE A 143 -1.44 -8.15 6.76
C PHE A 143 -2.22 -6.88 7.11
N LYS A 144 -1.51 -5.80 7.45
CA LYS A 144 -2.13 -4.53 7.86
C LYS A 144 -1.62 -3.37 7.03
N LEU A 145 -2.53 -2.78 6.26
CA LEU A 145 -2.33 -1.53 5.55
C LEU A 145 -2.70 -0.35 6.46
N VAL A 146 -1.79 0.61 6.58
CA VAL A 146 -1.90 1.76 7.47
C VAL A 146 -1.99 3.07 6.69
N SER A 147 -1.30 3.19 5.56
CA SER A 147 -1.35 4.41 4.75
C SER A 147 -1.12 4.13 3.28
N VAL A 148 -1.58 5.06 2.45
CA VAL A 148 -1.28 5.15 1.02
C VAL A 148 -0.93 6.60 0.72
N MET A 149 0.24 6.80 0.13
CA MET A 149 0.79 8.12 -0.20
C MET A 149 1.25 8.09 -1.67
N THR A 150 1.04 9.19 -2.39
CA THR A 150 1.43 9.31 -3.79
C THR A 150 2.39 10.48 -3.96
N GLY A 151 3.39 10.35 -4.82
CA GLY A 151 4.29 11.46 -5.17
C GLY A 151 5.33 11.82 -4.11
N PHE A 152 5.50 10.98 -3.08
CA PHE A 152 6.62 11.09 -2.15
C PHE A 152 7.84 10.39 -2.74
N PHE A 153 8.64 11.14 -3.51
CA PHE A 153 9.99 10.73 -3.85
C PHE A 153 10.87 10.97 -2.62
N MET A 154 11.34 9.91 -1.98
CA MET A 154 12.52 10.06 -1.14
C MET A 154 13.69 10.36 -2.09
N TYR A 155 14.05 11.63 -2.23
CA TYR A 155 15.37 11.98 -2.68
C TYR A 155 16.34 11.39 -1.66
N VAL A 156 16.86 10.19 -1.93
CA VAL A 156 18.11 9.77 -1.31
C VAL A 156 19.16 10.70 -1.91
N SER A 157 19.38 11.82 -1.22
CA SER A 157 20.45 12.75 -1.52
C SER A 157 21.73 11.93 -1.63
N LYS A 158 22.37 11.91 -2.80
CA LYS A 158 23.65 11.22 -3.05
C LYS A 158 24.84 11.85 -2.28
N TYR A 159 24.59 12.47 -1.13
CA TYR A 159 25.60 13.11 -0.30
C TYR A 159 26.03 12.22 0.86
N VAL A 160 26.48 10.99 0.60
CA VAL A 160 27.40 10.28 1.49
C VAL A 160 28.22 9.29 0.65
N MET A 161 29.16 9.77 -0.16
CA MET A 161 30.35 9.03 -0.62
C MET A 161 31.37 10.05 -1.18
N ALA A 162 31.90 10.89 -0.30
CA ALA A 162 33.18 11.57 -0.52
C ALA A 162 33.81 11.73 0.86
N ALA A 163 34.38 10.63 1.35
CA ALA A 163 35.40 10.68 2.38
C ALA A 163 36.73 10.65 1.64
N GLU A 164 37.46 11.76 1.70
CA GLU A 164 38.90 11.82 1.44
C GLU A 164 39.65 11.22 2.63
#